data_AF-A0A1I5N091-F1
#
_entry.id   AF-A0A1I5N091-F1
#
_cell.length_a   1.000
_cell.length_b   1.000
_cell.length_c   1.000
_cell.angle_alpha   90.00
_cell.angle_beta   90.00
_cell.angle_gamma   90.00
#
_symmetry.space_group_name_H-M   'P 1'
#
loop_
_entity.id
_entity.type
_entity.pdbx_description
1 polymer ?
#
loop_
_entity_poly.entity_id
_entity_poly.type
_entity_poly.pdbx_seq_one_letter_code
_entity_poly.pdbx_strand_id
1 'polypeptide(L)'
;MRPIVRLLLLSTAALSLSACFNNEVPPIDLSGLCTYNTDPQAERCKAGQMAWFRPDQGKLISEEMALSVAAAYCDFNHPVMHNRAGVLCVFTDQRLAVAK
;
A
#
# COMPACT_ATOMS: atom_id res chain seq x y z
N MET A 1 18.92 -49.69 -18.53
CA MET A 1 19.37 -48.57 -17.65
C MET A 1 19.26 -47.19 -18.29
N ARG A 2 19.56 -47.00 -19.60
CA ARG A 2 19.45 -45.69 -20.29
C ARG A 2 18.06 -45.02 -20.42
N PRO A 3 16.92 -45.72 -20.55
CA PRO A 3 15.63 -45.05 -20.80
C PRO A 3 15.00 -44.45 -19.54
N ILE A 4 15.32 -45.00 -18.36
CA ILE A 4 14.78 -44.55 -17.07
C ILE A 4 15.34 -43.18 -16.68
N VAL A 5 16.63 -42.93 -16.96
CA VAL A 5 17.30 -41.64 -16.71
C VAL A 5 16.69 -40.51 -17.57
N ARG A 6 16.26 -40.82 -18.80
CA ARG A 6 15.60 -39.84 -19.67
C ARG A 6 14.19 -39.48 -19.21
N LEU A 7 13.46 -40.43 -18.62
CA LEU A 7 12.12 -40.21 -18.10
C LEU A 7 12.13 -39.29 -16.86
N LEU A 8 13.14 -39.46 -15.98
CA LEU A 8 13.32 -38.65 -14.78
C LEU A 8 13.67 -37.18 -15.08
N LEU A 9 14.38 -36.90 -16.17
CA LEU A 9 14.76 -35.53 -16.57
C LEU A 9 13.58 -34.71 -17.12
N LEU A 10 12.52 -35.36 -17.62
CA LEU A 10 11.32 -34.67 -18.12
C LEU A 10 10.37 -34.26 -16.99
N SER A 11 10.39 -34.96 -15.84
CA SER A 11 9.50 -34.70 -14.72
C SER A 11 9.87 -33.46 -13.89
N THR A 12 11.14 -33.05 -13.89
CA THR A 12 11.59 -31.88 -13.10
C THR A 12 11.21 -30.54 -13.72
N ALA A 13 10.95 -30.48 -15.04
CA ALA A 13 10.52 -29.26 -15.71
C ALA A 13 9.03 -28.94 -15.52
N ALA A 14 8.20 -29.90 -15.10
CA ALA A 14 6.77 -29.70 -14.88
C ALA A 14 6.45 -29.11 -13.49
N LEU A 15 7.34 -29.30 -12.50
CA LEU A 15 7.16 -28.83 -11.13
C LEU A 15 7.44 -27.33 -10.95
N SER A 16 8.15 -26.70 -11.88
CA SER A 16 8.44 -25.26 -11.83
C SER A 16 7.27 -24.38 -12.29
N LEU A 17 6.31 -24.92 -13.05
CA LEU A 17 5.15 -24.14 -13.52
C LEU A 17 4.01 -24.04 -12.49
N SER A 18 3.87 -24.98 -11.56
CA SER A 18 2.77 -24.95 -10.58
C SER A 18 2.92 -23.85 -9.51
N ALA A 19 4.13 -23.30 -9.35
CA ALA A 19 4.38 -22.18 -8.44
C ALA A 19 3.99 -20.81 -9.01
N CYS A 20 3.75 -20.69 -10.32
CA CYS A 20 3.37 -19.42 -10.95
C CYS A 20 1.86 -19.13 -10.88
N PHE A 21 1.01 -20.15 -10.64
CA PHE A 21 -0.44 -20.02 -10.73
C PHE A 21 -1.16 -19.90 -9.38
N ASN A 22 -0.43 -20.00 -8.26
CA ASN A 22 -1.00 -19.93 -6.90
C ASN A 22 -1.02 -18.52 -6.29
N ASN A 23 -0.72 -17.48 -7.07
CA ASN A 23 -0.88 -16.11 -6.62
C ASN A 23 -2.17 -15.54 -7.22
N GLU A 24 -3.32 -16.06 -6.77
CA GLU A 24 -4.54 -15.26 -6.75
C GLU A 24 -4.29 -14.11 -5.78
N VAL A 25 -3.60 -13.07 -6.24
CA VAL A 25 -3.57 -11.79 -5.54
C VAL A 25 -5.03 -11.36 -5.49
N PRO A 26 -5.64 -11.27 -4.29
CA PRO A 26 -7.03 -10.86 -4.19
C PRO A 26 -7.18 -9.52 -4.94
N PRO A 27 -8.23 -9.35 -5.76
CA PRO A 27 -8.42 -8.12 -6.52
C PRO A 27 -8.31 -6.94 -5.56
N ILE A 28 -7.34 -6.05 -5.81
CA ILE A 28 -7.07 -4.90 -4.94
C ILE A 28 -8.32 -4.02 -4.99
N ASP A 29 -9.06 -4.00 -3.89
CA ASP A 29 -10.24 -3.16 -3.75
C ASP A 29 -9.80 -1.68 -3.65
N LEU A 30 -9.88 -0.97 -4.77
CA LEU A 30 -9.59 0.46 -4.86
C LEU A 30 -10.77 1.34 -4.42
N SER A 31 -11.93 0.76 -4.06
CA SER A 31 -13.08 1.54 -3.62
C SER A 31 -12.90 2.19 -2.24
N GLY A 32 -11.84 1.81 -1.51
CA GLY A 32 -11.54 2.27 -0.15
C GLY A 32 -10.52 3.40 0.00
N LEU A 33 -10.12 4.10 -1.07
CA LEU A 33 -9.10 5.18 -0.96
C LEU A 33 -9.71 6.53 -0.53
N CYS A 34 -9.43 6.95 0.70
CA CYS A 34 -9.78 8.27 1.19
C CYS A 34 -8.77 9.33 0.72
N THR A 35 -9.19 10.28 -0.11
CA THR A 35 -8.30 11.38 -0.53
C THR A 35 -8.61 12.65 0.27
N TYR A 36 -7.57 13.30 0.78
CA TYR A 36 -7.70 14.52 1.57
C TYR A 36 -6.50 15.46 1.35
N ASN A 37 -6.69 16.74 1.60
CA ASN A 37 -5.62 17.75 1.57
C ASN A 37 -5.67 18.72 2.78
N THR A 38 -6.65 18.57 3.67
CA THR A 38 -6.82 19.35 4.89
C THR A 38 -7.34 18.46 6.02
N ASP A 39 -7.15 18.89 7.26
CA ASP A 39 -7.53 18.13 8.45
C ASP A 39 -9.05 17.86 8.52
N PRO A 40 -9.95 18.82 8.21
CA PRO A 40 -11.39 18.54 8.15
C PRO A 40 -11.77 17.50 7.09
N GLN A 41 -10.97 17.37 6.03
CA GLN A 41 -11.18 16.30 5.05
C GLN A 41 -10.67 14.96 5.57
N ALA A 42 -9.54 14.96 6.29
CA ALA A 42 -8.97 13.80 6.94
C ALA A 42 -9.91 13.22 8.02
N GLU A 43 -10.61 14.07 8.78
CA GLU A 43 -11.61 13.66 9.79
C GLU A 43 -12.78 12.85 9.18
N ARG A 44 -13.00 12.91 7.86
CA ARG A 44 -14.01 12.10 7.16
C ARG A 44 -13.50 10.71 6.77
N CYS A 45 -12.20 10.44 6.93
CA CYS A 45 -11.63 9.12 6.71
C CYS A 45 -11.95 8.20 7.89
N LYS A 46 -12.15 6.91 7.60
CA LYS A 46 -12.38 5.84 8.57
C LYS A 46 -11.05 5.21 8.97
N ALA A 47 -10.85 4.95 10.25
CA ALA A 47 -9.68 4.20 10.73
C ALA A 47 -9.57 2.84 10.02
N GLY A 48 -8.35 2.45 9.63
CA GLY A 48 -8.06 1.17 8.98
C GLY A 48 -8.25 1.14 7.46
N GLN A 49 -8.80 2.20 6.84
CA GLN A 49 -8.87 2.27 5.37
C GLN A 49 -7.62 2.94 4.77
N MET A 50 -7.38 2.72 3.47
CA MET A 50 -6.32 3.40 2.75
C MET A 50 -6.64 4.89 2.62
N ALA A 51 -5.65 5.76 2.85
CA ALA A 51 -5.81 7.19 2.68
C ALA A 51 -4.60 7.82 1.99
N TRP A 52 -4.88 8.84 1.17
CA TRP A 52 -3.90 9.61 0.43
C TRP A 52 -4.04 11.09 0.76
N PHE A 53 -3.03 11.63 1.44
CA PHE A 53 -2.82 13.06 1.48
C PHE A 53 -2.31 13.54 0.12
N ARG A 54 -3.15 14.25 -0.61
CA ARG A 54 -2.86 14.76 -1.94
C ARG A 54 -2.92 16.29 -1.93
N PRO A 55 -1.81 17.01 -2.14
CA PRO A 55 -1.84 18.47 -2.24
C PRO A 55 -2.71 18.92 -3.43
N ASP A 56 -3.09 20.20 -3.47
CA ASP A 56 -3.83 20.74 -4.60
C ASP A 56 -3.10 20.49 -5.92
N GLN A 57 -3.85 20.46 -7.02
CA GLN A 57 -3.29 20.21 -8.35
C GLN A 57 -2.08 21.09 -8.64
N GLY A 58 -0.97 20.46 -9.03
CA GLY A 58 0.28 21.12 -9.39
C GLY A 58 1.14 21.55 -8.19
N LYS A 59 0.69 21.37 -6.95
CA LYS A 59 1.50 21.63 -5.75
C LYS A 59 2.29 20.39 -5.35
N LEU A 60 3.51 20.64 -4.85
CA LEU A 60 4.37 19.62 -4.25
C LEU A 60 4.48 19.89 -2.75
N ILE A 61 4.71 18.82 -1.98
CA ILE A 61 4.91 18.88 -0.53
C ILE A 61 6.40 18.83 -0.20
N SER A 62 6.78 19.43 0.93
CA SER A 62 8.12 19.26 1.49
C SER A 62 8.24 17.91 2.19
N GLU A 63 9.48 17.45 2.42
CA GLU A 63 9.74 16.25 3.21
C GLU A 63 9.24 16.42 4.66
N GLU A 64 9.36 17.62 5.23
CA GLU A 64 8.80 17.95 6.55
C GLU A 64 7.28 17.77 6.57
N MET A 65 6.57 18.27 5.56
CA MET A 65 5.11 18.10 5.46
C MET A 65 4.73 16.63 5.31
N ALA A 66 5.50 15.85 4.52
CA ALA A 66 5.27 14.42 4.39
C ALA A 66 5.39 13.70 5.74
N LEU A 67 6.42 14.02 6.54
CA LEU A 67 6.61 13.47 7.88
C LEU A 67 5.51 13.90 8.85
N SER A 68 5.11 15.18 8.82
CA SER A 68 4.03 15.71 9.67
C SER A 68 2.70 15.03 9.39
N VAL A 69 2.35 14.86 8.11
CA VAL A 69 1.14 14.15 7.69
C VAL A 69 1.21 12.67 8.10
N ALA A 70 2.35 12.02 7.90
CA ALA A 70 2.53 10.63 8.32
C ALA A 70 2.36 10.46 9.83
N ALA A 71 2.96 11.35 10.62
CA ALA A 71 2.85 11.34 12.07
C ALA A 71 1.40 11.53 12.55
N ALA A 72 0.67 12.45 11.91
CA ALA A 72 -0.70 12.78 12.28
C ALA A 72 -1.73 11.70 11.88
N TYR A 73 -1.60 11.10 10.69
CA TYR A 73 -2.70 10.35 10.08
C TYR A 73 -2.38 8.90 9.71
N CYS A 74 -1.12 8.46 9.76
CA CYS A 74 -0.75 7.10 9.35
C CYS A 74 -0.63 6.13 10.53
N ASP A 75 -1.16 4.92 10.35
CA ASP A 75 -0.84 3.78 11.19
C ASP A 75 0.52 3.20 10.78
N PHE A 76 1.51 3.33 11.66
CA PHE A 76 2.87 2.84 11.45
C PHE A 76 3.02 1.31 11.60
N ASN A 77 1.96 0.59 11.98
CA ASN A 77 1.94 -0.87 11.85
C ASN A 77 1.83 -1.31 10.37
N HIS A 78 1.55 -0.37 9.47
CA HIS A 78 1.46 -0.60 8.03
C HIS A 78 2.50 0.24 7.26
N PRO A 79 2.85 -0.15 6.02
CA PRO A 79 3.76 0.64 5.19
C PRO A 79 3.24 2.06 4.93
N VAL A 80 4.14 3.04 5.01
CA VAL A 80 3.88 4.43 4.65
C VAL A 80 4.69 4.76 3.40
N MET A 81 3.99 5.12 2.32
CA MET A 81 4.61 5.57 1.08
C MET A 81 4.50 7.09 0.99
N HIS A 82 5.59 7.78 0.69
CA HIS A 82 5.56 9.22 0.51
C HIS A 82 6.55 9.66 -0.57
N ASN A 83 6.24 10.79 -1.18
CA ASN A 83 7.13 11.57 -2.01
C ASN A 83 6.58 13.01 -2.07
N ARG A 84 7.18 13.86 -2.91
CA ARG A 84 6.73 15.24 -3.10
C ARG A 84 5.30 15.38 -3.64
N ALA A 85 4.65 14.32 -4.11
CA ALA A 85 3.26 14.33 -4.56
C ALA A 85 2.25 13.95 -3.47
N GLY A 86 2.69 13.52 -2.27
CA GLY A 86 1.78 13.19 -1.18
C GLY A 86 2.25 12.06 -0.26
N VAL A 87 1.34 11.64 0.61
CA VAL A 87 1.54 10.53 1.57
C VAL A 87 0.39 9.54 1.43
N LEU A 88 0.70 8.26 1.21
CA LEU A 88 -0.24 7.15 1.09
C LEU A 88 0.02 6.15 2.22
N CYS A 89 -1.01 5.86 3.02
CA CYS A 89 -0.90 4.95 4.17
C CYS A 89 -2.28 4.43 4.60
N VAL A 90 -2.28 3.53 5.60
CA VAL A 90 -3.50 3.17 6.34
C VAL A 90 -3.81 4.29 7.34
N PHE A 91 -5.04 4.80 7.32
CA PHE A 91 -5.47 5.91 8.16
C PHE A 91 -5.67 5.50 9.62
N THR A 92 -5.26 6.36 10.54
CA THR A 92 -5.56 6.27 11.97
C THR A 92 -6.18 7.57 12.48
N ASP A 93 -7.18 7.44 13.35
CA ASP A 93 -7.85 8.55 14.03
C ASP A 93 -7.27 8.84 15.43
N GLN A 94 -6.37 7.97 15.92
CA GLN A 94 -5.82 8.03 17.28
C GLN A 94 -5.11 9.34 17.63
N ARG A 95 -4.66 10.09 16.60
CA ARG A 95 -3.83 11.30 16.75
C ARG A 95 -4.50 12.55 16.19
N LEU A 96 -5.78 12.49 15.82
CA LEU A 96 -6.52 13.66 15.31
C LEU A 96 -6.52 14.84 16.30
N ALA A 97 -6.50 14.57 17.60
CA ALA A 97 -6.41 15.60 18.63
C ALA A 97 -5.06 16.32 18.70
N VAL A 98 -3.99 15.72 18.16
CA VAL A 98 -2.62 16.29 18.12
C VAL A 98 -2.41 17.10 16.84
N ALA A 99 -3.21 16.85 15.80
CA ALA A 99 -3.17 17.57 14.52
C ALA A 99 -3.97 18.88 14.52
N LYS A 100 -4.76 19.16 15.57
CA LYS A 100 -5.48 20.43 15.80
C LYS A 100 -4.60 21.45 16.51
#